data_AF-A0A562QZ13-F1
#
_entry.id   AF-A0A562QZ13-F1
#
_cell.length_a   1.000
_cell.length_b   1.000
_cell.length_c   1.000
_cell.angle_alpha   90.00
_cell.angle_beta   90.00
_cell.angle_gamma   90.00
#
_symmetry.space_group_name_H-M   'P 1'
#
loop_
_entity.id
_entity.type
_entity.pdbx_description
1 polymer ?
#
loop_
_entity_poly.entity_id
_entity_poly.type
_entity_poly.pdbx_seq_one_letter_code
_entity_poly.pdbx_strand_id
1 'polypeptide(L)' 'MSDNLANRGPQDRSRINVHESWELRYWTKELGLTEDQLRDAVKAAGPAVSAVRKHLGKEA' A
#
# COMPACT_ATOMS: atom_id res chain seq x y z
N MET A 1 -2.67 3.94 -32.79
CA MET A 1 -2.35 3.03 -31.69
C MET A 1 -1.26 3.70 -30.87
N SER A 2 -1.66 4.59 -29.96
CA SER A 2 -0.74 5.50 -29.28
C SER A 2 -0.84 5.29 -27.78
N ASP A 3 0.29 4.89 -27.24
CA ASP A 3 0.83 5.17 -25.91
C ASP A 3 -0.09 5.95 -24.97
N ASN A 4 -0.57 5.27 -23.92
CA ASN A 4 -0.79 5.84 -22.58
C ASN A 4 -1.13 4.73 -21.57
N LEU A 5 -0.29 3.69 -21.52
CA LEU A 5 -0.30 2.72 -20.41
C LEU A 5 0.34 3.30 -19.13
N ALA A 6 0.81 4.56 -19.18
CA ALA A 6 1.30 5.31 -18.03
C ALA A 6 0.20 5.86 -17.10
N ASN A 7 -1.07 5.77 -17.49
CA ASN A 7 -2.23 6.21 -16.69
C ASN A 7 -2.95 5.05 -15.96
N ARG A 8 -2.21 3.99 -15.58
CA ARG A 8 -2.71 2.95 -14.65
C ARG A 8 -2.07 3.06 -13.27
N GLY A 9 -1.76 4.27 -12.82
CA GLY A 9 -1.63 4.51 -11.39
C GLY A 9 -3.03 4.83 -10.86
N PRO A 10 -3.59 4.12 -9.87
CA PRO A 10 -4.67 4.73 -9.11
C PRO A 10 -4.10 6.05 -8.57
N GLN A 11 -4.69 7.17 -9.01
CA GLN A 11 -4.33 8.53 -8.61
C GLN A 11 -4.38 8.73 -7.09
N ASP A 12 -4.92 7.76 -6.36
CA ASP A 12 -5.03 7.74 -4.91
C ASP A 12 -4.37 6.49 -4.30
N ARG A 13 -3.05 6.36 -4.42
CA ARG A 13 -2.24 5.46 -3.55
C ARG A 13 -2.15 5.96 -2.11
N SER A 14 -3.11 6.76 -1.66
CA SER A 14 -3.22 7.27 -0.30
C SER A 14 -3.65 6.18 0.68
N ARG A 15 -4.22 5.08 0.16
CA ARG A 15 -4.75 3.96 0.94
C ARG A 15 -4.26 2.61 0.44
N ILE A 16 -4.20 1.64 1.36
CA ILE A 16 -3.86 0.24 1.17
C ILE A 16 -5.15 -0.56 1.30
N ASN A 17 -5.56 -1.21 0.22
CA ASN A 17 -6.66 -2.13 0.17
C ASN A 17 -6.14 -3.55 0.35
N VAL A 18 -6.34 -4.07 1.55
CA VAL A 18 -5.93 -5.43 1.93
C VAL A 18 -6.82 -6.54 1.37
N HIS A 19 -7.90 -6.17 0.67
CA HIS A 19 -8.77 -7.10 -0.06
C HIS A 19 -8.28 -7.34 -1.49
N GLU A 20 -7.44 -6.46 -2.04
CA GLU A 20 -6.85 -6.58 -3.37
C GLU A 20 -5.48 -7.25 -3.29
N SER A 21 -5.37 -8.50 -3.75
CA SER A 21 -4.13 -9.28 -3.63
C SER A 21 -2.95 -8.68 -4.40
N TRP A 22 -3.22 -7.96 -5.49
CA TRP A 22 -2.17 -7.26 -6.25
C TRP A 22 -1.65 -6.04 -5.49
N GLU A 23 -2.52 -5.36 -4.75
CA GLU A 23 -2.19 -4.18 -3.96
C GLU A 23 -1.43 -4.58 -2.69
N LEU A 24 -1.83 -5.67 -2.03
CA LEU A 24 -1.05 -6.32 -0.97
C LEU A 24 0.36 -6.65 -1.46
N ARG A 25 0.51 -7.33 -2.60
CA ARG A 25 1.84 -7.66 -3.16
C ARG A 25 2.67 -6.42 -3.50
N TYR A 26 2.04 -5.35 -3.96
CA TYR A 26 2.73 -4.09 -4.24
C TYR A 26 3.25 -3.46 -2.94
N TRP A 27 2.39 -3.28 -1.94
CA TRP A 27 2.72 -2.62 -0.68
C TRP A 27 3.62 -3.45 0.23
N THR A 28 3.49 -4.77 0.23
CA THR A 28 4.43 -5.67 0.92
C THR A 28 5.84 -5.53 0.37
N LYS A 29 5.98 -5.37 -0.95
CA LYS A 29 7.28 -5.09 -1.58
C LYS A 29 7.79 -3.67 -1.29
N GLU A 30 6.93 -2.65 -1.35
CA GLU A 30 7.26 -1.25 -1.06
C GLU A 30 7.67 -1.04 0.41
N LEU A 31 6.91 -1.63 1.33
CA LEU A 31 7.11 -1.50 2.78
C LEU A 31 8.07 -2.57 3.32
N GLY A 32 8.40 -3.61 2.55
CA GLY A 32 9.24 -4.73 2.99
C GLY A 32 8.57 -5.58 4.08
N LEU A 33 7.25 -5.77 3.99
CA LEU A 33 6.43 -6.51 4.95
C LEU A 33 5.85 -7.76 4.31
N THR A 34 5.30 -8.67 5.12
CA THR A 34 4.44 -9.75 4.63
C THR A 34 2.99 -9.29 4.49
N GLU A 35 2.18 -10.02 3.73
CA GLU A 35 0.75 -9.67 3.52
C GLU A 35 -0.01 -9.61 4.86
N ASP A 36 0.36 -10.47 5.80
CA ASP A 36 -0.22 -10.52 7.14
C ASP A 36 0.20 -9.32 7.99
N GLN A 37 1.48 -8.96 7.97
CA GLN A 37 1.98 -7.75 8.65
C GLN A 37 1.36 -6.48 8.08
N LEU A 38 1.19 -6.41 6.76
CA LEU A 38 0.52 -5.28 6.12
C LEU A 38 -0.95 -5.19 6.55
N ARG A 39 -1.65 -6.33 6.64
CA ARG A 39 -3.02 -6.41 7.14
C ARG A 39 -3.14 -5.95 8.58
N ASP A 40 -2.25 -6.42 9.45
CA ASP A 40 -2.24 -6.05 10.86
C ASP A 40 -1.93 -4.55 11.03
N ALA A 41 -0.92 -4.04 10.31
CA ALA A 41 -0.60 -2.62 10.31
C ALA A 41 -1.74 -1.75 9.79
N VAL A 42 -2.44 -2.18 8.72
CA VAL A 42 -3.65 -1.50 8.21
C VAL A 42 -4.81 -1.58 9.21
N LYS A 43 -4.94 -2.68 9.95
CA LYS A 43 -5.97 -2.84 10.97
C LYS A 43 -5.71 -1.96 12.20
N ALA A 44 -4.44 -1.81 12.59
CA ALA A 44 -4.02 -1.01 13.73
C ALA A 44 -3.96 0.49 13.43
N ALA A 45 -3.37 0.88 12.29
CA ALA A 45 -3.16 2.26 11.89
C ALA A 45 -4.27 2.83 10.98
N GLY A 46 -5.08 1.95 10.40
CA GLY A 46 -6.05 2.28 9.34
C GLY A 46 -5.48 2.04 7.93
N PRO A 47 -6.35 2.04 6.90
CA PRO A 47 -5.94 1.78 5.52
C PRO A 47 -5.10 2.90 4.92
N ALA A 48 -4.82 4.01 5.62
CA ALA A 48 -4.00 5.09 5.07
C ALA A 48 -2.52 4.71 5.05
N VAL A 49 -1.85 4.87 3.90
CA VAL A 49 -0.42 4.57 3.74
C VAL A 49 0.42 5.38 4.71
N SER A 50 0.10 6.67 4.89
CA SER A 50 0.80 7.54 5.84
C SER A 50 0.68 7.02 7.27
N ALA A 51 -0.50 6.50 7.65
CA ALA A 51 -0.72 5.94 8.98
C ALA A 51 0.04 4.62 9.15
N VAL A 52 0.04 3.75 8.14
CA VAL A 52 0.80 2.50 8.15
C VAL A 52 2.31 2.78 8.22
N ARG A 53 2.84 3.70 7.40
CA ARG A 53 4.26 4.10 7.44
C ARG A 53 4.65 4.67 8.80
N LYS A 54 3.78 5.49 9.39
CA LYS A 54 3.94 6.04 10.74
C LYS A 54 3.94 4.96 11.81
N HIS A 55 2.99 4.04 11.75
CA HIS A 55 2.90 2.91 12.67
C HIS A 55 4.13 2.00 12.61
N LEU A 56 4.68 1.81 11.41
CA LEU A 56 5.90 1.02 11.19
C LEU A 56 7.18 1.74 11.60
N GLY A 57 7.11 2.99 12.06
CA GLY A 57 8.30 3.79 12.39
C GLY A 57 9.21 4.05 11.19
N LYS A 58 8.69 3.92 9.95
CA LYS A 58 9.39 4.30 8.72
C LYS A 58 9.15 5.78 8.39
N GLU A 59 9.00 6.61 9.42
CA GLU A 59 9.10 8.06 9.30
C GLU A 59 10.60 8.39 9.25
N ALA A 60 11.11 8.74 8.07
CA ALA A 60 12.38 9.45 7.93
C ALA A 60 12.06 10.92 7.68
#